data_AF-Q056Y4-F1
#
_entry.id   AF-Q056Y4-F1
#
_cell.length_a   1.000
_cell.length_b   1.000
_cell.length_c   1.000
_cell.angle_alpha   90.00
_cell.angle_beta   90.00
_cell.angle_gamma   90.00
#
_symmetry.space_group_name_H-M   'P 1'
#
loop_
_entity.id
_entity.type
_entity.pdbx_description
1 polymer ?
#
loop_
_entity_poly.entity_id
_entity_poly.type
_entity_poly.pdbx_seq_one_letter_code
_entity_poly.pdbx_strand_id
1 'polypeptide(L)'
;MFFSQKILNWYHFNGRKNLPWQKKNIYYIWISEIMLQQTRVQTVIPYFQKFKKKFPTIKKLADSNINKVLYLWSGLGYYQRAHNLHKTAKIIKKKYYGIFPTNINEIIKLPGIGRSTAGAILSFTYNYRYAILDSNIKRVLIRFHLININNFKKNQLENKLWNIIDQYIPLHNARKFNQAMMDLGSLICKNKNPNCFSCPLKNNCNFFKKKIIFFKKKEKKKKIGIFFSIIKYKNSVILIKQKNISIWKGLFYFPLITFKISKKKWEKIKKKNTSKTKKLFFTHCLSHIKLFIIWQIIRVKKKKNYKEKIWMNINSKKKIGIPTPIKKILLQLKKKKKNEKKT
;
A
#
# COMPACT_ATOMS: atom_id res chain seq x y z
N MET A 1 7.22 30.92 14.54
CA MET A 1 6.66 29.87 15.45
C MET A 1 5.13 29.72 15.44
N PHE A 2 4.35 30.62 14.81
CA PHE A 2 2.87 30.58 14.87
C PHE A 2 2.21 29.35 14.20
N PHE A 3 2.77 28.87 13.08
CA PHE A 3 2.20 27.73 12.34
C PHE A 3 2.20 26.44 13.17
N SER A 4 3.36 26.05 13.70
CA SER A 4 3.51 24.83 14.48
C SER A 4 2.71 24.86 15.77
N GLN A 5 2.64 26.01 16.45
CA GLN A 5 1.85 26.16 17.66
C GLN A 5 0.35 25.90 17.40
N LYS A 6 -0.22 26.50 16.36
CA LYS A 6 -1.63 26.27 15.98
C LYS A 6 -1.93 24.81 15.68
N ILE A 7 -1.01 24.13 14.99
CA ILE A 7 -1.12 22.71 14.68
C ILE A 7 -1.08 21.84 15.94
N LEU A 8 -0.14 22.12 16.84
CA LEU A 8 0.02 21.40 18.10
C LEU A 8 -1.18 21.60 19.02
N ASN A 9 -1.65 22.84 19.18
CA ASN A 9 -2.84 23.17 19.97
C ASN A 9 -4.07 22.42 19.44
N TRP A 10 -4.29 22.44 18.12
CA TRP A 10 -5.40 21.70 17.52
C TRP A 10 -5.30 20.19 17.77
N TYR A 11 -4.11 19.62 17.64
CA TYR A 11 -3.88 18.18 17.85
C TYR A 11 -4.10 17.75 19.30
N HIS A 12 -3.82 18.62 20.27
CA HIS A 12 -4.08 18.35 21.68
C HIS A 12 -5.56 17.98 21.93
N PHE A 13 -6.47 18.75 21.32
CA PHE A 13 -7.92 18.58 21.49
C PHE A 13 -8.54 17.58 20.49
N ASN A 14 -8.04 17.51 19.26
CA ASN A 14 -8.71 16.82 18.15
C ASN A 14 -7.94 15.63 17.55
N GLY A 15 -6.68 15.47 17.94
CA GLY A 15 -5.77 14.47 17.37
C GLY A 15 -6.16 13.03 17.70
N ARG A 16 -5.81 12.09 16.81
CA ARG A 16 -5.99 10.66 17.09
C ARG A 16 -4.94 10.19 18.10
N LYS A 17 -5.40 9.68 19.26
CA LYS A 17 -4.54 9.28 20.39
C LYS A 17 -4.30 7.77 20.53
N ASN A 18 -5.05 6.92 19.80
CA ASN A 18 -5.09 5.48 20.05
C ASN A 18 -4.83 4.62 18.80
N LEU A 19 -3.59 4.53 18.33
CA LEU A 19 -3.17 3.62 17.24
C LEU A 19 -2.30 2.45 17.77
N PRO A 20 -2.46 1.20 17.27
CA PRO A 20 -1.77 0.03 17.81
C PRO A 20 -0.23 0.05 17.79
N TRP A 21 0.35 0.90 16.94
CA TRP A 21 1.80 1.05 16.75
C TRP A 21 2.38 2.33 17.37
N GLN A 22 1.60 3.09 18.15
CA GLN A 22 2.08 4.30 18.84
C GLN A 22 3.03 4.01 20.02
N LYS A 23 3.29 2.75 20.36
CA LYS A 23 4.34 2.39 21.32
C LYS A 23 5.71 2.77 20.73
N LYS A 24 6.62 3.35 21.54
CA LYS A 24 7.97 3.82 21.17
C LYS A 24 8.95 2.68 20.80
N ASN A 25 8.56 1.76 19.94
CA ASN A 25 9.40 0.68 19.46
C ASN A 25 9.70 0.92 17.98
N ILE A 26 10.98 1.19 17.67
CA ILE A 26 11.42 1.55 16.32
C ILE A 26 11.07 0.50 15.26
N TYR A 27 11.16 -0.78 15.62
CA TYR A 27 10.80 -1.87 14.72
C TYR A 27 9.33 -1.82 14.36
N TYR A 28 8.44 -1.68 15.35
CA TYR A 28 7.00 -1.62 15.12
C TYR A 28 6.56 -0.37 14.37
N ILE A 29 7.15 0.78 14.69
CA ILE A 29 6.92 2.03 13.96
C ILE A 29 7.36 1.86 12.50
N TRP A 30 8.55 1.30 12.25
CA TRP A 30 9.01 1.03 10.90
C TRP A 30 8.06 0.11 10.12
N ILE A 31 7.61 -1.01 10.70
CA ILE A 31 6.63 -1.90 10.05
C ILE A 31 5.34 -1.14 9.71
N SER A 32 4.78 -0.38 10.66
CA SER A 32 3.54 0.35 10.42
C SER A 32 3.68 1.41 9.34
N GLU A 33 4.80 2.15 9.34
CA GLU A 33 5.06 3.17 8.33
C GLU A 33 5.14 2.57 6.92
N ILE A 34 5.85 1.44 6.76
CA ILE A 34 5.89 0.74 5.47
C ILE A 34 4.48 0.24 5.09
N MET A 35 3.69 -0.29 6.03
CA MET A 35 2.32 -0.73 5.76
C MET A 35 1.36 0.41 5.40
N LEU A 36 1.55 1.61 5.97
CA LEU A 36 0.70 2.79 5.73
C LEU A 36 0.98 3.50 4.40
N GLN A 37 2.12 3.22 3.76
CA GLN A 37 2.39 3.73 2.41
C GLN A 37 1.24 3.38 1.45
N GLN A 38 0.49 4.40 1.02
CA GLN A 38 -0.66 4.29 0.12
C GLN A 38 -1.75 3.31 0.61
N THR A 39 -1.85 3.09 1.93
CA THR A 39 -2.85 2.20 2.54
C THR A 39 -3.52 2.90 3.72
N ARG A 40 -4.83 2.70 3.89
CA ARG A 40 -5.60 3.35 4.97
C ARG A 40 -5.31 2.70 6.32
N VAL A 41 -5.31 3.50 7.39
CA VAL A 41 -5.09 3.07 8.78
C VAL A 41 -5.96 1.86 9.16
N GLN A 42 -7.27 1.94 8.95
CA GLN A 42 -8.21 0.85 9.28
C GLN A 42 -7.87 -0.47 8.57
N THR A 43 -7.37 -0.40 7.32
CA THR A 43 -6.92 -1.57 6.59
C THR A 43 -5.63 -2.15 7.17
N VAL A 44 -4.71 -1.31 7.65
CA VAL A 44 -3.41 -1.74 8.19
C VAL A 44 -3.54 -2.44 9.54
N ILE A 45 -4.42 -1.97 10.45
CA ILE A 45 -4.56 -2.48 11.82
C ILE A 45 -4.55 -4.02 11.91
N PRO A 46 -5.44 -4.77 11.24
CA PRO A 46 -5.47 -6.23 11.36
C PRO A 46 -4.25 -6.92 10.71
N TYR A 47 -3.61 -6.30 9.72
CA TYR A 47 -2.38 -6.84 9.11
C TYR A 47 -1.18 -6.66 10.04
N PHE A 48 -1.06 -5.46 10.62
CA PHE A 48 -0.01 -5.14 11.57
C PHE A 48 -0.04 -6.07 12.78
N GLN A 49 -1.22 -6.31 13.37
CA GLN A 49 -1.37 -7.22 14.52
C GLN A 49 -0.91 -8.65 14.19
N LYS A 50 -1.35 -9.20 13.05
CA LYS A 50 -0.93 -10.54 12.60
C LYS A 50 0.56 -10.61 12.29
N PHE A 51 1.10 -9.57 11.67
CA PHE A 51 2.51 -9.47 11.32
C PHE A 51 3.39 -9.41 12.56
N LYS A 52 3.07 -8.52 13.51
CA LYS A 52 3.72 -8.40 14.82
C LYS A 52 3.72 -9.73 15.57
N LYS A 53 2.57 -10.41 15.66
CA LYS A 53 2.48 -11.72 16.33
C LYS A 53 3.40 -12.76 15.68
N LYS A 54 3.56 -12.74 14.35
CA LYS A 54 4.42 -13.72 13.66
C LYS A 54 5.90 -13.35 13.65
N PHE A 55 6.20 -12.07 13.57
CA PHE A 55 7.55 -11.50 13.47
C PHE A 55 7.71 -10.42 14.54
N PRO A 56 7.88 -10.80 15.81
CA PRO A 56 7.96 -9.84 16.91
C PRO A 56 9.25 -9.02 16.91
N THR A 57 10.31 -9.47 16.24
CA THR A 57 11.62 -8.81 16.20
C THR A 57 12.19 -8.72 14.79
N ILE A 58 13.13 -7.79 14.58
CA ILE A 58 13.88 -7.65 13.32
C ILE A 58 14.59 -8.96 12.97
N LYS A 59 15.26 -9.60 13.93
CA LYS A 59 15.96 -10.88 13.74
C LYS A 59 14.99 -11.95 13.23
N LYS A 60 13.82 -12.11 13.86
CA LYS A 60 12.81 -13.09 13.43
C LYS A 60 12.26 -12.80 12.04
N LEU A 61 12.09 -11.53 11.68
CA LEU A 61 11.69 -11.13 10.33
C LEU A 61 12.78 -11.45 9.31
N ALA A 62 14.03 -11.09 9.58
CA ALA A 62 15.18 -11.30 8.71
C ALA A 62 15.39 -12.79 8.38
N ASP A 63 15.28 -13.65 9.38
CA ASP A 63 15.48 -15.10 9.28
C ASP A 63 14.30 -15.84 8.66
N SER A 64 13.16 -15.16 8.50
CA SER A 64 11.99 -15.77 7.90
C SER A 64 12.15 -15.97 6.39
N ASN A 65 11.49 -17.00 5.87
CA ASN A 65 11.33 -17.16 4.43
C ASN A 65 10.41 -16.05 3.88
N ILE A 66 10.82 -15.37 2.80
CA ILE A 66 10.06 -14.30 2.14
C ILE A 66 8.61 -14.72 1.80
N ASN A 67 8.36 -15.99 1.50
CA ASN A 67 7.00 -16.49 1.22
C ASN A 67 6.07 -16.33 2.43
N LYS A 68 6.58 -16.47 3.67
CA LYS A 68 5.79 -16.25 4.90
C LYS A 68 5.46 -14.77 5.06
N VAL A 69 6.40 -13.87 4.73
CA VAL A 69 6.19 -12.41 4.72
C VAL A 69 5.13 -12.03 3.68
N LEU A 70 5.28 -12.50 2.44
CA LEU A 70 4.34 -12.23 1.34
C LEU A 70 2.94 -12.80 1.60
N TYR A 71 2.84 -13.94 2.28
CA TYR A 71 1.57 -14.49 2.73
C TYR A 71 0.86 -13.53 3.70
N LEU A 72 1.56 -13.04 4.72
CA LEU A 72 0.96 -12.10 5.67
C LEU A 72 0.69 -10.72 5.05
N TRP A 73 1.40 -10.36 3.99
CA TRP A 73 1.15 -9.14 3.20
C TRP A 73 0.02 -9.29 2.17
N SER A 74 -0.46 -10.51 1.92
CA SER A 74 -1.44 -10.82 0.89
C SER A 74 -2.75 -10.07 1.12
N GLY A 75 -3.08 -9.17 0.20
CA GLY A 75 -4.26 -8.31 0.26
C GLY A 75 -3.97 -6.84 0.61
N LEU A 76 -2.80 -6.52 1.16
CA LEU A 76 -2.40 -5.14 1.47
C LEU A 76 -1.94 -4.36 0.22
N GLY A 77 -1.54 -5.07 -0.84
CA GLY A 77 -1.09 -4.48 -2.10
C GLY A 77 0.33 -3.91 -2.03
N TYR A 78 0.84 -3.44 -3.18
CA TYR A 78 2.21 -2.92 -3.33
C TYR A 78 3.28 -3.84 -2.73
N TYR A 79 3.36 -5.07 -3.25
CA TYR A 79 4.21 -6.14 -2.68
C TYR A 79 5.71 -5.83 -2.69
N GLN A 80 6.16 -4.88 -3.50
CA GLN A 80 7.55 -4.40 -3.42
C GLN A 80 7.88 -3.86 -2.03
N ARG A 81 6.91 -3.31 -1.28
CA ARG A 81 7.08 -2.90 0.11
C ARG A 81 7.46 -4.07 1.00
N ALA A 82 6.80 -5.22 0.85
CA ALA A 82 7.12 -6.44 1.62
C ALA A 82 8.52 -6.99 1.29
N HIS A 83 8.89 -6.96 0.00
CA HIS A 83 10.24 -7.36 -0.44
C HIS A 83 11.31 -6.44 0.12
N ASN A 84 11.12 -5.12 0.01
CA ASN A 84 12.04 -4.13 0.53
C ASN A 84 12.13 -4.22 2.05
N LEU A 85 11.01 -4.36 2.75
CA LEU A 85 10.95 -4.58 4.20
C LEU A 85 11.80 -5.79 4.62
N HIS A 86 11.64 -6.93 3.94
CA HIS A 86 12.41 -8.13 4.26
C HIS A 86 13.90 -7.98 3.94
N LYS A 87 14.24 -7.35 2.80
CA LYS A 87 15.63 -7.03 2.43
C LYS A 87 16.27 -6.11 3.48
N THR A 88 15.56 -5.08 3.92
CA THR A 88 16.01 -4.16 4.96
C THR A 88 16.20 -4.87 6.30
N ALA A 89 15.29 -5.76 6.70
CA ALA A 89 15.46 -6.56 7.93
C ALA A 89 16.75 -7.40 7.88
N LYS A 90 17.06 -8.00 6.73
CA LYS A 90 18.32 -8.74 6.51
C LYS A 90 19.55 -7.85 6.58
N ILE A 91 19.49 -6.66 5.97
CA ILE A 91 20.58 -5.67 6.05
C ILE A 91 20.80 -5.26 7.50
N ILE A 92 19.73 -4.97 8.25
CA ILE A 92 19.83 -4.60 9.67
C ILE A 92 20.44 -5.72 10.50
N LYS A 93 20.01 -6.97 10.29
CA LYS A 93 20.61 -8.13 10.97
C LYS A 93 22.12 -8.25 10.67
N LYS A 94 22.53 -8.12 9.41
CA LYS A 94 23.92 -8.36 8.98
C LYS A 94 24.85 -7.18 9.28
N LYS A 95 24.47 -5.97 8.88
CA LYS A 95 25.33 -4.77 8.92
C LYS A 95 25.25 -4.02 10.26
N TYR A 96 24.10 -4.04 10.90
CA TYR A 96 23.84 -3.29 12.14
C TYR A 96 23.56 -4.22 13.33
N TYR A 97 24.00 -5.49 13.25
CA TYR A 97 23.89 -6.50 14.31
C TYR A 97 22.47 -6.71 14.88
N GLY A 98 21.44 -6.41 14.07
CA GLY A 98 20.03 -6.52 14.47
C GLY A 98 19.48 -5.28 15.19
N ILE A 99 20.27 -4.23 15.36
CA ILE A 99 19.88 -2.94 15.94
C ILE A 99 19.49 -2.00 14.79
N PHE A 100 18.31 -1.38 14.90
CA PHE A 100 17.85 -0.45 13.86
C PHE A 100 18.68 0.85 13.95
N PRO A 101 19.33 1.31 12.87
CA PRO A 101 20.17 2.50 12.90
C PRO A 101 19.35 3.75 13.24
N THR A 102 19.95 4.70 13.95
CA THR A 102 19.30 5.97 14.36
C THR A 102 19.78 7.17 13.55
N ASN A 103 20.85 7.01 12.76
CA ASN A 103 21.35 8.04 11.84
C ASN A 103 20.47 8.09 10.57
N ILE A 104 19.92 9.26 10.26
CA ILE A 104 19.04 9.44 9.10
C ILE A 104 19.71 9.10 7.76
N ASN A 105 21.01 9.38 7.62
CA ASN A 105 21.79 9.12 6.39
C ASN A 105 21.98 7.62 6.16
N GLU A 106 21.96 6.82 7.22
CA GLU A 106 21.99 5.36 7.13
C GLU A 106 20.60 4.79 6.82
N ILE A 107 19.57 5.33 7.47
CA ILE A 107 18.20 4.87 7.32
C ILE A 107 17.67 5.11 5.91
N ILE A 108 17.95 6.25 5.29
CA ILE A 108 17.52 6.57 3.91
C ILE A 108 18.15 5.63 2.88
N LYS A 109 19.32 5.05 3.18
CA LYS A 109 19.97 4.06 2.29
C LYS A 109 19.28 2.68 2.35
N LEU A 110 18.41 2.44 3.33
CA LEU A 110 17.71 1.17 3.46
C LEU A 110 16.60 1.02 2.40
N PRO A 111 16.46 -0.16 1.76
CA PRO A 111 15.43 -0.40 0.76
C PRO A 111 14.01 -0.03 1.21
N GLY A 112 13.33 0.79 0.41
CA GLY A 112 11.94 1.20 0.65
C GLY A 112 11.76 2.29 1.70
N ILE A 113 12.85 2.87 2.22
CA ILE A 113 12.81 3.98 3.17
C ILE A 113 13.32 5.25 2.48
N GLY A 114 12.43 6.21 2.22
CA GLY A 114 12.81 7.55 1.75
C GLY A 114 12.85 8.56 2.89
N ARG A 115 13.26 9.80 2.61
CA ARG A 115 13.37 10.91 3.59
C ARG A 115 12.19 11.03 4.53
N SER A 116 10.97 11.03 3.98
CA SER A 116 9.73 11.13 4.78
C SER A 116 9.50 9.94 5.70
N THR A 117 9.84 8.71 5.27
CA THR A 117 9.70 7.51 6.11
C THR A 117 10.80 7.45 7.17
N ALA A 118 12.02 7.87 6.84
CA ALA A 118 13.10 7.98 7.81
C ALA A 118 12.76 9.00 8.91
N GLY A 119 12.27 10.19 8.52
CA GLY A 119 11.79 11.21 9.46
C GLY A 119 10.62 10.72 10.33
N ALA A 120 9.69 9.94 9.75
CA ALA A 120 8.62 9.29 10.51
C ALA A 120 9.16 8.32 11.58
N ILE A 121 10.06 7.42 11.19
CA ILE A 121 10.65 6.44 12.11
C ILE A 121 11.34 7.14 13.28
N LEU A 122 12.20 8.13 12.98
CA LEU A 122 12.99 8.81 14.00
C LEU A 122 12.17 9.75 14.87
N SER A 123 11.29 10.56 14.29
CA SER A 123 10.43 11.47 15.07
C SER A 123 9.42 10.68 15.92
N PHE A 124 8.80 9.62 15.40
CA PHE A 124 7.85 8.83 16.18
C PHE A 124 8.52 8.00 17.27
N THR A 125 9.73 7.50 17.05
CA THR A 125 10.44 6.71 18.08
C THR A 125 11.10 7.60 19.12
N TYR A 126 11.91 8.56 18.67
CA TYR A 126 12.82 9.33 19.54
C TYR A 126 12.50 10.82 19.64
N ASN A 127 11.44 11.29 18.96
CA ASN A 127 11.08 12.71 18.91
C ASN A 127 12.16 13.60 18.26
N TYR A 128 13.06 13.01 17.46
CA TYR A 128 14.04 13.76 16.70
C TYR A 128 13.36 14.72 15.71
N ARG A 129 14.00 15.88 15.50
CA ARG A 129 13.50 16.98 14.68
C ARG A 129 13.65 16.71 13.18
N TYR A 130 12.94 15.69 12.70
CA TYR A 130 12.86 15.38 11.27
C TYR A 130 11.43 15.53 10.76
N ALA A 131 11.25 16.40 9.76
CA ALA A 131 9.97 16.60 9.12
C ALA A 131 9.54 15.39 8.29
N ILE A 132 8.22 15.26 8.12
CA ILE A 132 7.59 14.28 7.24
C ILE A 132 6.87 15.05 6.13
N LEU A 133 6.88 14.50 4.92
CA LEU A 133 6.22 15.11 3.76
C LEU A 133 5.46 14.05 2.94
N ASP A 134 4.37 13.55 3.51
CA ASP A 134 3.46 12.64 2.82
C ASP A 134 2.49 13.39 1.88
N SER A 135 1.62 12.66 1.18
CA SER A 135 0.64 13.26 0.28
C SER A 135 -0.38 14.19 0.97
N ASN A 136 -0.62 14.00 2.27
CA ASN A 136 -1.54 14.83 3.05
C ASN A 136 -0.87 16.15 3.41
N ILE A 137 0.36 16.10 3.90
CA ILE A 137 1.16 17.27 4.26
C ILE A 137 1.46 18.10 3.02
N LYS A 138 1.88 17.47 1.90
CA LYS A 138 2.08 18.17 0.62
C LYS A 138 0.84 18.99 0.23
N ARG A 139 -0.36 18.41 0.35
CA ARG A 139 -1.62 19.10 0.03
C ARG A 139 -1.90 20.27 0.98
N VAL A 140 -1.68 20.08 2.29
CA VAL A 140 -1.83 21.16 3.29
C VAL A 140 -0.93 22.33 2.93
N LEU A 141 0.36 22.08 2.67
CA LEU A 141 1.34 23.13 2.36
C LEU A 141 1.03 23.83 1.03
N ILE A 142 0.70 23.08 -0.02
CA ILE A 142 0.32 23.64 -1.34
C ILE A 142 -0.87 24.58 -1.19
N ARG A 143 -1.91 24.18 -0.43
CA ARG A 143 -3.08 25.04 -0.20
C ARG A 143 -2.75 26.22 0.71
N PHE A 144 -2.07 25.98 1.83
CA PHE A 144 -1.74 27.01 2.79
C PHE A 144 -0.97 28.17 2.14
N HIS A 145 0.03 27.86 1.32
CA HIS A 145 0.84 28.85 0.60
C HIS A 145 0.29 29.25 -0.77
N LEU A 146 -0.79 28.60 -1.24
CA LEU A 146 -1.31 28.74 -2.60
C LEU A 146 -0.22 28.56 -3.68
N ILE A 147 0.51 27.46 -3.61
CA ILE A 147 1.58 27.15 -4.56
C ILE A 147 0.96 26.71 -5.90
N ASN A 148 1.24 27.46 -6.97
CA ASN A 148 0.86 27.04 -8.32
C ASN A 148 1.77 25.88 -8.77
N ILE A 149 1.24 24.66 -8.69
CA ILE A 149 1.98 23.43 -9.01
C ILE A 149 2.39 23.33 -10.48
N ASN A 150 1.74 24.08 -11.40
CA ASN A 150 2.06 24.04 -12.82
C ASN A 150 3.40 24.73 -13.13
N ASN A 151 3.88 25.60 -12.24
CA ASN A 151 5.14 26.33 -12.41
C ASN A 151 6.38 25.50 -12.04
N PHE A 152 6.21 24.24 -11.63
CA PHE A 152 7.30 23.42 -11.09
C PHE A 152 7.35 22.04 -11.74
N LYS A 153 8.56 21.58 -12.07
CA LYS A 153 8.80 20.14 -12.26
C LYS A 153 8.60 19.42 -10.93
N LYS A 154 8.25 18.13 -10.98
CA LYS A 154 7.91 17.33 -9.78
C LYS A 154 8.98 17.40 -8.67
N ASN A 155 10.26 17.28 -9.02
CA ASN A 155 11.35 17.31 -8.05
C ASN A 155 11.55 18.71 -7.45
N GLN A 156 11.40 19.76 -8.26
CA GLN A 156 11.49 21.15 -7.79
C GLN A 156 10.36 21.46 -6.80
N LEU A 157 9.13 21.05 -7.11
CA LEU A 157 8.00 21.17 -6.19
C LEU A 157 8.26 20.42 -4.89
N GLU A 158 8.80 19.21 -4.98
CA GLU A 158 9.12 18.40 -3.80
C GLU A 158 10.19 19.06 -2.91
N ASN A 159 11.26 19.59 -3.49
CA ASN A 159 12.30 20.34 -2.77
C ASN A 159 11.74 21.61 -2.11
N LYS A 160 10.91 22.38 -2.84
CA LYS A 160 10.24 23.57 -2.28
C LYS A 160 9.39 23.23 -1.05
N LEU A 161 8.62 22.14 -1.13
CA LEU A 161 7.78 21.70 -0.02
C LEU A 161 8.59 21.16 1.16
N TRP A 162 9.75 20.53 0.90
CA TRP A 162 10.68 20.14 1.96
C TRP A 162 11.22 21.35 2.71
N ASN A 163 11.74 22.36 2.00
CA ASN A 163 12.26 23.58 2.61
C ASN A 163 11.22 24.27 3.51
N ILE A 164 9.96 24.30 3.07
CA ILE A 164 8.85 24.87 3.86
C ILE A 164 8.61 24.05 5.14
N ILE A 165 8.49 22.72 5.06
CA ILE A 165 8.16 21.92 6.25
C ILE A 165 9.32 21.87 7.26
N ASP A 166 10.57 21.94 6.80
CA ASP A 166 11.75 21.98 7.67
C ASP A 166 11.83 23.28 8.48
N GLN A 167 11.29 24.38 7.95
CA GLN A 167 11.13 25.64 8.70
C GLN A 167 10.00 25.56 9.73
N TYR A 168 8.96 24.76 9.48
CA TYR A 168 7.80 24.64 10.36
C TYR A 168 7.92 23.61 11.46
N ILE A 169 8.73 22.56 11.29
CA ILE A 169 8.89 21.58 12.35
C ILE A 169 9.47 22.26 13.62
N PRO A 170 8.83 22.13 14.79
CA PRO A 170 9.31 22.76 16.01
C PRO A 170 10.53 22.04 16.60
N LEU A 171 11.32 22.76 17.43
CA LEU A 171 12.49 22.19 18.14
C LEU A 171 12.04 21.07 19.07
N HIS A 172 10.99 21.31 19.82
CA HIS A 172 10.34 20.33 20.69
C HIS A 172 9.03 19.84 20.08
N ASN A 173 8.56 18.66 20.49
CA ASN A 173 7.30 18.06 20.03
C ASN A 173 7.23 17.70 18.52
N ALA A 174 8.38 17.48 17.86
CA ALA A 174 8.45 17.02 16.46
C ALA A 174 7.51 15.85 16.14
N ARG A 175 7.43 14.85 17.04
CA ARG A 175 6.49 13.72 16.95
C ARG A 175 5.05 14.18 16.82
N LYS A 176 4.59 15.00 17.78
CA LYS A 176 3.20 15.48 17.84
C LYS A 176 2.91 16.36 16.65
N PHE A 177 3.85 17.22 16.25
CA PHE A 177 3.70 18.07 15.07
C PHE A 177 3.52 17.24 13.79
N ASN A 178 4.35 16.24 13.57
CA ASN A 178 4.25 15.35 12.42
C ASN A 178 2.92 14.57 12.42
N GLN A 179 2.50 14.04 13.57
CA GLN A 179 1.19 13.39 13.71
C GLN A 179 0.03 14.34 13.43
N ALA A 180 0.09 15.54 13.98
CA ALA A 180 -0.88 16.61 13.79
C ALA A 180 -1.00 17.03 12.33
N MET A 181 0.11 17.17 11.61
CA MET A 181 0.12 17.53 10.20
C MET A 181 -0.51 16.45 9.32
N MET A 182 -0.25 15.16 9.62
CA MET A 182 -0.93 14.04 8.95
C MET A 182 -2.43 14.01 9.27
N ASP A 183 -2.81 14.20 10.54
CA ASP A 183 -4.19 14.22 11.00
C ASP A 183 -4.96 15.37 10.36
N LEU A 184 -4.41 16.58 10.38
CA LEU A 184 -4.99 17.76 9.73
C LEU A 184 -5.27 17.47 8.26
N GLY A 185 -4.30 16.95 7.52
CA GLY A 185 -4.50 16.63 6.11
C GLY A 185 -5.57 15.56 5.89
N SER A 186 -5.64 14.54 6.76
CA SER A 186 -6.60 13.44 6.60
C SER A 186 -8.02 13.74 7.07
N LEU A 187 -8.18 14.55 8.13
CA LEU A 187 -9.46 14.81 8.81
C LEU A 187 -10.07 16.15 8.42
N ILE A 188 -9.25 17.17 8.12
CA ILE A 188 -9.70 18.54 7.90
C ILE A 188 -9.44 18.96 6.45
N CYS A 189 -8.18 19.07 6.06
CA CYS A 189 -7.77 19.51 4.73
C CYS A 189 -7.84 18.36 3.72
N LYS A 190 -9.03 17.76 3.57
CA LYS A 190 -9.29 16.60 2.71
C LYS A 190 -9.11 16.96 1.23
N ASN A 191 -8.84 15.95 0.40
CA ASN A 191 -8.67 16.16 -1.04
C ASN A 191 -9.91 16.78 -1.69
N LYS A 192 -11.11 16.31 -1.32
CA LYS A 192 -12.40 16.90 -1.69
C LYS A 192 -13.09 17.42 -0.43
N ASN A 193 -13.83 18.52 -0.58
CA ASN A 193 -14.63 19.15 0.47
C ASN A 193 -13.85 19.28 1.80
N PRO A 194 -12.73 20.03 1.82
CA PRO A 194 -12.00 20.28 3.06
C PRO A 194 -12.87 21.07 4.05
N ASN A 195 -12.81 20.71 5.33
CA ASN A 195 -13.52 21.45 6.37
C ASN A 195 -12.68 22.68 6.80
N CYS A 196 -12.63 23.70 5.93
CA CYS A 196 -11.81 24.88 6.17
C CYS A 196 -12.27 25.69 7.39
N PHE A 197 -13.55 25.65 7.75
CA PHE A 197 -14.09 26.37 8.91
C PHE A 197 -13.51 25.86 10.23
N SER A 198 -13.35 24.55 10.37
CA SER A 198 -12.71 23.92 11.54
C SER A 198 -11.18 23.80 11.42
N CYS A 199 -10.55 24.44 10.42
CA CYS A 199 -9.12 24.34 10.21
C CYS A 199 -8.36 25.33 11.11
N PRO A 200 -7.39 24.90 11.94
CA PRO A 200 -6.62 25.80 12.79
C PRO A 200 -5.78 26.82 12.00
N LEU A 201 -5.50 26.53 10.74
CA LEU A 201 -4.73 27.39 9.84
C LEU A 201 -5.61 28.35 9.01
N LYS A 202 -6.94 28.31 9.15
CA LYS A 202 -7.91 29.03 8.30
C LYS A 202 -7.52 30.49 8.06
N ASN A 203 -7.27 31.25 9.12
CA ASN A 203 -7.07 32.71 9.06
C ASN A 203 -5.80 33.11 8.27
N ASN A 204 -4.84 32.19 8.11
CA ASN A 204 -3.57 32.43 7.41
C ASN A 204 -3.44 31.60 6.12
N CYS A 205 -4.48 30.83 5.75
CA CYS A 205 -4.44 29.97 4.59
C CYS A 205 -4.81 30.75 3.32
N ASN A 206 -3.85 30.95 2.42
CA ASN A 206 -4.05 31.68 1.17
C ASN A 206 -5.11 31.05 0.27
N PHE A 207 -5.20 29.72 0.25
CA PHE A 207 -6.26 29.00 -0.47
C PHE A 207 -7.66 29.30 0.06
N PHE A 208 -7.83 29.41 1.38
CA PHE A 208 -9.12 29.75 1.97
C PHE A 208 -9.50 31.21 1.66
N LYS A 209 -8.54 32.14 1.81
CA LYS A 209 -8.74 33.57 1.52
C LYS A 209 -9.17 33.81 0.07
N LYS A 210 -8.55 33.14 -0.91
CA LYS A 210 -8.88 33.31 -2.34
C LYS A 210 -10.07 32.48 -2.84
N LYS A 211 -10.72 31.68 -1.97
CA LYS A 211 -11.87 30.79 -2.32
C LYS A 211 -11.64 29.89 -3.56
N ILE A 212 -10.40 29.48 -3.84
CA ILE A 212 -10.08 28.70 -5.06
C ILE A 212 -10.58 27.26 -4.91
N ILE A 213 -11.24 26.72 -5.95
CA ILE A 213 -11.63 25.30 -5.99
C ILE A 213 -10.59 24.52 -6.81
N PHE A 214 -9.73 23.74 -6.13
CA PHE A 214 -8.72 22.92 -6.83
C PHE A 214 -9.30 21.55 -7.22
N PHE A 215 -9.51 21.32 -8.52
CA PHE A 215 -9.80 19.99 -9.04
C PHE A 215 -8.53 19.33 -9.56
N LYS A 216 -8.03 18.31 -8.84
CA LYS A 216 -6.92 17.50 -9.36
C LYS A 216 -7.40 16.70 -10.58
N LYS A 217 -6.79 16.96 -11.75
CA LYS A 217 -7.04 16.18 -12.98
C LYS A 217 -6.74 14.70 -12.72
N LYS A 218 -7.68 13.82 -13.06
CA LYS A 218 -7.58 12.38 -12.79
C LYS A 218 -6.63 11.76 -13.81
N GLU A 219 -5.51 11.18 -13.35
CA GLU A 219 -4.59 10.47 -14.25
C GLU A 219 -5.30 9.30 -14.96
N LYS A 220 -5.05 9.18 -16.28
CA LYS A 220 -5.58 8.06 -17.07
C LYS A 220 -4.86 6.76 -16.68
N LYS A 221 -5.62 5.76 -16.24
CA LYS A 221 -5.07 4.43 -15.90
C LYS A 221 -4.77 3.61 -17.16
N LYS A 222 -3.61 2.95 -17.20
CA LYS A 222 -3.28 1.96 -18.23
C LYS A 222 -4.23 0.77 -18.14
N LYS A 223 -4.74 0.31 -19.29
CA LYS A 223 -5.72 -0.79 -19.39
C LYS A 223 -5.01 -2.06 -19.87
N ILE A 224 -5.06 -3.12 -19.07
CA ILE A 224 -4.36 -4.38 -19.37
C ILE A 224 -5.37 -5.54 -19.29
N GLY A 225 -5.41 -6.36 -20.33
CA GLY A 225 -6.16 -7.62 -20.36
C GLY A 225 -5.32 -8.75 -19.79
N ILE A 226 -5.93 -9.58 -18.95
CA ILE A 226 -5.33 -10.80 -18.40
C ILE A 226 -6.29 -11.95 -18.67
N PHE A 227 -5.74 -13.04 -19.20
CA PHE A 227 -6.44 -14.31 -19.34
C PHE A 227 -5.80 -15.34 -18.40
N PHE A 228 -6.59 -15.93 -17.50
CA PHE A 228 -6.15 -17.02 -16.64
C PHE A 228 -6.70 -18.37 -17.11
N SER A 229 -5.81 -19.34 -17.28
CA SER A 229 -6.13 -20.73 -17.52
C SER A 229 -6.07 -21.51 -16.21
N ILE A 230 -7.21 -21.86 -15.64
CA ILE A 230 -7.30 -22.58 -14.37
C ILE A 230 -7.27 -24.07 -14.64
N ILE A 231 -6.08 -24.66 -14.57
CA ILE A 231 -5.90 -26.10 -14.68
C ILE A 231 -6.35 -26.75 -13.36
N LYS A 232 -7.40 -27.56 -13.41
CA LYS A 232 -8.07 -28.17 -12.25
C LYS A 232 -8.03 -29.71 -12.34
N TYR A 233 -7.62 -30.35 -11.25
CA TYR A 233 -7.71 -31.79 -11.04
C TYR A 233 -8.43 -32.05 -9.72
N LYS A 234 -9.60 -32.71 -9.74
CA LYS A 234 -10.47 -32.87 -8.57
C LYS A 234 -10.65 -31.53 -7.83
N ASN A 235 -10.24 -31.45 -6.56
CA ASN A 235 -10.30 -30.23 -5.73
C ASN A 235 -9.02 -29.37 -5.75
N SER A 236 -8.06 -29.68 -6.63
CA SER A 236 -6.78 -29.00 -6.71
C SER A 236 -6.67 -28.16 -7.98
N VAL A 237 -5.94 -27.06 -7.89
CA VAL A 237 -5.59 -26.18 -9.00
C VAL A 237 -4.09 -25.96 -9.06
N ILE A 238 -3.57 -25.73 -10.27
CA ILE A 238 -2.19 -25.33 -10.46
C ILE A 238 -2.03 -23.83 -10.21
N LEU A 239 -1.02 -23.48 -9.42
CA LEU A 239 -0.51 -22.12 -9.31
C LEU A 239 0.98 -22.08 -9.68
N ILE A 240 1.42 -20.96 -10.25
CA ILE A 240 2.81 -20.69 -10.64
C ILE A 240 3.34 -19.55 -9.78
N LYS A 241 4.57 -19.67 -9.29
CA LYS A 241 5.24 -18.58 -8.57
C LYS A 241 5.82 -17.59 -9.58
N GLN A 242 5.51 -16.31 -9.40
CA GLN A 242 6.02 -15.28 -10.30
C GLN A 242 7.46 -14.88 -9.97
N LYS A 243 8.35 -14.95 -10.96
CA LYS A 243 9.76 -14.60 -10.81
C LYS A 243 10.10 -13.17 -11.25
N ASN A 244 9.40 -12.64 -12.26
CA ASN A 244 9.76 -11.37 -12.91
C ASN A 244 9.25 -10.12 -12.16
N ILE A 245 9.71 -8.92 -12.62
CA ILE A 245 9.42 -7.55 -12.11
C ILE A 245 7.95 -7.12 -12.34
N SER A 246 7.01 -8.07 -12.32
CA SER A 246 5.59 -7.75 -12.40
C SER A 246 5.05 -7.22 -11.07
N ILE A 247 3.85 -6.63 -11.12
CA ILE A 247 3.07 -6.14 -9.96
C ILE A 247 2.85 -7.17 -8.84
N TRP A 248 3.08 -8.46 -9.09
CA TRP A 248 2.89 -9.58 -8.17
C TRP A 248 4.15 -10.46 -8.00
N LYS A 249 5.35 -9.87 -8.12
CA LYS A 249 6.63 -10.56 -7.91
C LYS A 249 6.63 -11.40 -6.63
N GLY A 250 7.01 -12.67 -6.76
CA GLY A 250 7.09 -13.64 -5.66
C GLY A 250 5.77 -14.26 -5.21
N LEU A 251 4.62 -13.81 -5.75
CA LEU A 251 3.30 -14.37 -5.43
C LEU A 251 2.93 -15.52 -6.36
N PHE A 252 1.91 -16.28 -5.94
CA PHE A 252 1.35 -17.38 -6.71
C PHE A 252 0.08 -16.95 -7.44
N TYR A 253 -0.03 -17.31 -8.72
CA TYR A 253 -1.22 -17.07 -9.54
C TYR A 253 -1.51 -18.23 -10.50
N PHE A 254 -2.66 -18.21 -11.17
CA PHE A 254 -2.97 -19.17 -12.24
C PHE A 254 -2.09 -18.92 -13.47
N PRO A 255 -1.78 -19.95 -14.28
CA PRO A 255 -1.20 -19.77 -15.61
C PRO A 255 -1.89 -18.61 -16.36
N LEU A 256 -1.10 -17.64 -16.82
CA LEU A 256 -1.63 -16.37 -17.33
C LEU A 256 -1.04 -15.99 -18.68
N ILE A 257 -1.85 -15.28 -19.46
CA ILE A 257 -1.44 -14.58 -20.68
C ILE A 257 -1.86 -13.11 -20.54
N THR A 258 -0.97 -12.16 -20.83
CA THR A 258 -1.26 -10.71 -20.79
C THR A 258 -1.36 -10.10 -22.18
N PHE A 259 -2.25 -9.14 -22.37
CA PHE A 259 -2.41 -8.41 -23.64
C PHE A 259 -2.91 -6.96 -23.42
N LYS A 260 -2.65 -6.05 -24.35
CA LYS A 260 -3.27 -4.70 -24.35
C LYS A 260 -4.74 -4.82 -24.74
N ILE A 261 -5.62 -4.08 -24.06
CA ILE A 261 -7.07 -4.15 -24.33
C ILE A 261 -7.75 -2.77 -24.27
N SER A 262 -8.62 -2.48 -25.25
CA SER A 262 -9.46 -1.29 -25.27
C SER A 262 -10.81 -1.52 -24.58
N LYS A 263 -11.50 -0.44 -24.17
CA LYS A 263 -12.83 -0.55 -23.52
C LYS A 263 -13.87 -1.18 -24.48
N LYS A 264 -13.88 -0.74 -25.75
CA LYS A 264 -14.78 -1.29 -26.79
C LYS A 264 -14.54 -2.80 -26.98
N LYS A 265 -13.28 -3.24 -27.10
CA LYS A 265 -12.93 -4.67 -27.23
C LYS A 265 -13.36 -5.48 -26.01
N TRP A 266 -13.21 -4.92 -24.80
CA TRP A 266 -13.69 -5.56 -23.58
C TRP A 266 -15.21 -5.74 -23.53
N GLU A 267 -16.00 -4.72 -23.90
CA GLU A 267 -17.47 -4.83 -23.96
C GLU A 267 -17.91 -5.87 -24.99
N LYS A 268 -17.25 -5.95 -26.16
CA LYS A 268 -17.51 -7.01 -27.16
C LYS A 268 -17.25 -8.40 -26.60
N ILE A 269 -16.15 -8.61 -25.87
CA ILE A 269 -15.83 -9.91 -25.24
C ILE A 269 -16.89 -10.33 -24.21
N LYS A 270 -17.41 -9.37 -23.42
CA LYS A 270 -18.51 -9.67 -22.49
C LYS A 270 -19.77 -10.14 -23.21
N LYS A 271 -20.12 -9.48 -24.32
CA LYS A 271 -21.34 -9.78 -25.10
C LYS A 271 -21.26 -11.12 -25.84
N LYS A 272 -20.11 -11.47 -26.43
CA LYS A 272 -19.93 -12.71 -27.23
C LYS A 272 -19.85 -14.02 -26.41
N ASN A 273 -19.77 -13.96 -25.09
CA ASN A 273 -19.46 -15.13 -24.23
C ASN A 273 -20.69 -15.93 -23.78
N THR A 274 -21.71 -16.03 -24.64
CA THR A 274 -22.97 -16.76 -24.41
C THR A 274 -22.89 -18.26 -24.72
N SER A 275 -21.78 -18.77 -25.28
CA SER A 275 -21.61 -20.17 -25.72
C SER A 275 -20.92 -21.09 -24.68
N LYS A 276 -21.15 -22.41 -24.83
CA LYS A 276 -21.05 -23.59 -23.91
C LYS A 276 -19.87 -23.69 -22.93
N THR A 277 -18.80 -22.90 -23.04
CA THR A 277 -17.78 -22.76 -21.99
C THR A 277 -17.92 -21.39 -21.31
N LYS A 278 -18.66 -21.32 -20.20
CA LYS A 278 -18.87 -20.07 -19.41
C LYS A 278 -17.54 -19.49 -18.91
N LYS A 279 -16.87 -18.68 -19.74
CA LYS A 279 -15.73 -17.85 -19.39
C LYS A 279 -16.23 -16.74 -18.46
N LEU A 280 -15.63 -16.65 -17.28
CA LEU A 280 -16.01 -15.67 -16.28
C LEU A 280 -15.06 -14.46 -16.35
N PHE A 281 -15.60 -13.29 -16.07
CA PHE A 281 -14.84 -12.06 -16.18
C PHE A 281 -15.10 -11.10 -15.01
N PHE A 282 -14.11 -10.26 -14.70
CA PHE A 282 -14.27 -9.12 -13.82
C PHE A 282 -13.19 -8.07 -14.07
N THR A 283 -13.36 -6.88 -13.49
CA THR A 283 -12.32 -5.85 -13.50
C THR A 283 -11.69 -5.70 -12.12
N HIS A 284 -10.38 -5.41 -12.11
CA HIS A 284 -9.64 -5.13 -10.88
C HIS A 284 -8.81 -3.85 -11.06
N CYS A 285 -9.03 -2.88 -10.18
CA CYS A 285 -8.39 -1.58 -10.26
C CYS A 285 -7.19 -1.51 -9.30
N LEU A 286 -6.02 -1.21 -9.85
CA LEU A 286 -4.84 -0.74 -9.13
C LEU A 286 -4.73 0.78 -9.30
N SER A 287 -3.73 1.41 -8.69
CA SER A 287 -3.59 2.87 -8.71
C SER A 287 -3.39 3.43 -10.11
N HIS A 288 -2.43 2.89 -10.87
CA HIS A 288 -2.14 3.34 -12.25
C HIS A 288 -2.64 2.38 -13.34
N ILE A 289 -3.17 1.21 -12.95
CA ILE A 289 -3.55 0.14 -13.89
C ILE A 289 -4.99 -0.31 -13.62
N LYS A 290 -5.77 -0.53 -14.69
CA LYS A 290 -7.05 -1.25 -14.64
C LYS A 290 -6.89 -2.59 -15.35
N LEU A 291 -7.04 -3.67 -14.60
CA LEU A 291 -6.98 -5.04 -15.10
C LEU A 291 -8.38 -5.49 -15.53
N PHE A 292 -8.44 -6.07 -16.72
CA PHE A 292 -9.60 -6.71 -17.30
C PHE A 292 -9.33 -8.21 -17.33
N ILE A 293 -9.94 -8.95 -16.42
CA ILE A 293 -9.58 -10.34 -16.12
C ILE A 293 -10.63 -11.25 -16.69
N ILE A 294 -10.20 -12.19 -17.53
CA ILE A 294 -10.98 -13.31 -18.06
C ILE A 294 -10.36 -14.57 -17.49
N TRP A 295 -11.19 -15.57 -17.18
CA TRP A 295 -10.67 -16.86 -16.77
C TRP A 295 -11.57 -18.01 -17.21
N GLN A 296 -10.95 -19.17 -17.40
CA GLN A 296 -11.62 -20.41 -17.75
C GLN A 296 -11.06 -21.58 -16.94
N ILE A 297 -11.84 -22.67 -16.84
CA ILE A 297 -11.42 -23.90 -16.17
C ILE A 297 -11.08 -24.93 -17.22
N ILE A 298 -9.89 -25.53 -17.09
CA ILE A 298 -9.44 -26.67 -17.88
C ILE A 298 -9.34 -27.85 -16.92
N ARG A 299 -10.20 -28.86 -17.08
CA ARG A 299 -10.16 -30.08 -16.26
C ARG A 299 -9.16 -31.06 -16.85
N VAL A 300 -8.30 -31.63 -16.02
CA VAL A 300 -7.32 -32.66 -16.43
C VAL A 300 -7.59 -33.97 -15.71
N LYS A 301 -7.28 -35.10 -16.36
CA LYS A 301 -7.47 -36.46 -15.81
C LYS A 301 -6.35 -36.90 -14.85
N LYS A 302 -5.16 -36.28 -14.92
CA LYS A 302 -4.02 -36.61 -14.05
C LYS A 302 -3.27 -35.36 -13.59
N LYS A 303 -2.65 -35.43 -12.40
CA LYS A 303 -1.69 -34.41 -11.97
C LYS A 303 -0.38 -34.64 -12.69
N LYS A 304 0.08 -33.63 -13.43
CA LYS A 304 1.47 -33.56 -13.87
C LYS A 304 2.24 -32.67 -12.90
N ASN A 305 3.45 -33.08 -12.54
CA ASN A 305 4.39 -32.23 -11.84
C ASN A 305 5.11 -31.35 -12.86
N TYR A 306 5.20 -30.07 -12.57
CA TYR A 306 5.91 -29.11 -13.38
C TYR A 306 6.86 -28.35 -12.47
N LYS A 307 8.09 -28.09 -12.93
CA LYS A 307 9.03 -27.22 -12.23
C LYS A 307 8.34 -25.89 -11.91
N GLU A 308 8.45 -25.43 -10.66
CA GLU A 308 7.96 -24.13 -10.17
C GLU A 308 6.44 -23.93 -10.15
N LYS A 309 5.68 -25.00 -10.37
CA LYS A 309 4.22 -25.02 -10.21
C LYS A 309 3.85 -25.85 -9.00
N ILE A 310 2.80 -25.42 -8.29
CA ILE A 310 2.27 -26.13 -7.15
C ILE A 310 0.82 -26.52 -7.38
N TRP A 311 0.49 -27.76 -7.03
CA TRP A 311 -0.89 -28.17 -6.85
C TRP A 311 -1.38 -27.66 -5.48
N MET A 312 -2.36 -26.78 -5.52
CA MET A 312 -3.01 -26.26 -4.32
C MET A 312 -4.44 -26.80 -4.26
N ASN A 313 -4.75 -27.51 -3.18
CA ASN A 313 -6.12 -27.85 -2.87
C ASN A 313 -6.88 -26.55 -2.57
N ILE A 314 -7.97 -26.30 -3.30
CA ILE A 314 -8.78 -25.08 -3.20
C ILE A 314 -9.26 -24.91 -1.75
N ASN A 315 -9.58 -26.00 -1.05
CA ASN A 315 -10.08 -25.99 0.34
C ASN A 315 -8.97 -25.85 1.39
N SER A 316 -7.72 -26.06 1.03
CA SER A 316 -6.62 -25.97 2.00
C SER A 316 -6.44 -24.55 2.54
N LYS A 317 -6.05 -24.45 3.81
CA LYS A 317 -5.59 -23.20 4.44
C LYS A 317 -4.10 -22.95 4.16
N LYS A 318 -3.56 -23.41 3.02
CA LYS A 318 -2.13 -23.26 2.69
C LYS A 318 -1.73 -21.78 2.77
N LYS A 319 -0.65 -21.51 3.51
CA LYS A 319 -0.16 -20.16 3.83
C LYS A 319 0.73 -19.62 2.71
N ILE A 320 0.14 -19.37 1.54
CA ILE A 320 0.85 -18.82 0.36
C ILE A 320 0.37 -17.42 -0.01
N GLY A 321 1.29 -16.55 -0.43
CA GLY A 321 0.96 -15.22 -0.91
C GLY A 321 0.29 -15.27 -2.28
N ILE A 322 -0.97 -14.82 -2.35
CA ILE A 322 -1.72 -14.71 -3.61
C ILE A 322 -2.27 -13.29 -3.81
N PRO A 323 -2.39 -12.80 -5.06
CA PRO A 323 -3.07 -11.54 -5.33
C PRO A 323 -4.58 -11.58 -5.05
N THR A 324 -5.16 -10.42 -4.76
CA THR A 324 -6.61 -10.27 -4.55
C THR A 324 -7.47 -10.84 -5.70
N PRO A 325 -7.12 -10.64 -6.99
CA PRO A 325 -7.85 -11.28 -8.09
C PRO A 325 -7.85 -12.81 -8.04
N ILE A 326 -6.73 -13.42 -7.68
CA ILE A 326 -6.60 -14.89 -7.57
C ILE A 326 -7.44 -15.40 -6.41
N LYS A 327 -7.41 -14.71 -5.25
CA LYS A 327 -8.27 -15.01 -4.10
C LYS A 327 -9.76 -14.96 -4.49
N LYS A 328 -10.18 -13.96 -5.26
CA LYS A 328 -11.56 -13.82 -5.74
C LYS A 328 -11.99 -15.01 -6.60
N ILE A 329 -11.14 -15.43 -7.54
CA ILE A 329 -11.40 -16.59 -8.39
C ILE A 329 -11.49 -17.87 -7.56
N LEU A 330 -10.56 -18.10 -6.62
CA LEU A 330 -10.59 -19.28 -5.74
C LEU A 330 -11.87 -19.35 -4.89
N LEU A 331 -12.35 -18.21 -4.38
CA LEU A 331 -13.62 -18.13 -3.65
C LEU A 331 -14.82 -18.47 -4.55
N GLN A 332 -14.82 -18.02 -5.80
CA GLN A 332 -15.87 -18.38 -6.77
C GLN A 332 -15.86 -19.88 -7.09
N LEU A 333 -14.68 -20.48 -7.23
CA LEU A 333 -14.53 -21.94 -7.43
C LEU A 333 -15.05 -22.74 -6.23
N LYS A 334 -14.89 -22.24 -4.99
CA LYS A 334 -15.48 -22.86 -3.79
C LYS A 334 -17.01 -22.79 -3.78
N LYS A 335 -17.58 -21.64 -4.15
CA LYS A 335 -19.04 -21.44 -4.15
C LYS A 335 -19.75 -22.34 -5.16
N LYS A 336 -19.26 -22.43 -6.40
CA LYS A 336 -19.86 -23.29 -7.44
C LYS A 336 -20.01 -24.76 -6.99
N LYS A 337 -19.04 -25.28 -6.25
CA LYS A 337 -19.08 -26.65 -5.72
C LYS A 337 -20.19 -26.86 -4.68
N LYS A 338 -20.52 -25.85 -3.86
CA LYS A 338 -21.62 -26.00 -2.90
C LYS A 338 -22.97 -26.13 -3.59
N ASN A 339 -23.13 -25.52 -4.77
CA ASN A 339 -24.34 -25.62 -5.56
C ASN A 339 -24.39 -26.96 -6.32
N GLU A 340 -23.28 -27.43 -6.90
CA GLU A 340 -23.15 -28.76 -7.55
C GLU A 340 -23.24 -29.96 -6.57
N LYS A 341 -23.31 -29.71 -5.26
CA LYS A 341 -23.50 -30.75 -4.22
C LYS A 341 -24.89 -30.72 -3.58
N LYS A 342 -25.69 -29.71 -3.92
CA LYS A 342 -27.07 -29.51 -3.45
C LYS A 342 -28.11 -29.82 -4.54
N THR A 343 -27.62 -30.12 -5.73
CA THR A 343 -28.29 -30.75 -6.87
C THR A 343 -27.67 -32.13 -7.00
#